data_AF-A0A8H4SKH4-F1
#
_entry.id   AF-A0A8H4SKH4-F1
#
_cell.length_a   1.000
_cell.length_b   1.000
_cell.length_c   1.000
_cell.angle_alpha   90.00
_cell.angle_beta   90.00
_cell.angle_gamma   90.00
#
_symmetry.space_group_name_H-M   'P 1'
#
loop_
_entity.id
_entity.type
_entity.pdbx_description
1 polymer ?
#
loop_
_entity_poly.entity_id
_entity_poly.type
_entity_poly.pdbx_seq_one_letter_code
_entity_poly.pdbx_strand_id
1 'polypeptide(L)'
;MIARRNVLQVAVAAALTAYILCTLLVRKFGDISWSPSLPDLSRNYMADSVFEHIQNNTLGFEHIYAISMKERTDKRDFLTLAASVSGFKVEWLDGVRPDDLHPKAMPDGLNPSLVKPTVVACWRAHMNALVNVISNGYSTALIMEDDADWDVNLKSQLGEFARGLHSLKGTKFVSQEAPYGIDWDLLWIGGCASGPNANETSFYAIPMDPTVPRAHHRATWGGPTHQWKQQYPELAEDSTRFIYRAEMGCCMFGYAVTTKGARKIVSALSIDHLDKPVDDALSELCAGANGRHKIECWAPFPNLIGTYRKAGSASRDSDIESNNAAEFHEELAWNMVYSTRRNIHQLVAGGETVYSQWKNEDVPWSSKAIKHKEFAYPTGYLVN
;
A
#
# COMPACT_ATOMS: atom_id res chain seq x y z
N MET A 1 -54.65 29.89 66.27
CA MET A 1 -53.31 29.26 66.33
C MET A 1 -53.25 27.79 65.87
N ILE A 2 -54.32 27.20 65.31
CA ILE A 2 -54.34 25.76 64.97
C ILE A 2 -53.96 25.47 63.49
N ALA A 3 -54.18 26.41 62.57
CA ALA A 3 -53.92 26.20 61.13
C ALA A 3 -52.43 26.20 60.73
N ARG A 4 -51.55 26.92 61.44
CA ARG A 4 -50.10 26.99 61.11
C ARG A 4 -49.33 25.70 61.45
N ARG A 5 -49.84 24.88 62.37
CA ARG A 5 -49.16 23.66 62.85
C ARG A 5 -49.30 22.49 61.87
N ASN A 6 -50.44 22.40 61.16
CA ASN A 6 -50.67 21.38 60.14
C ASN A 6 -49.85 21.62 58.86
N VAL A 7 -49.69 22.88 58.44
CA VAL A 7 -48.87 23.21 57.26
C VAL A 7 -47.40 22.88 57.48
N LEU A 8 -46.88 23.13 58.69
CA LEU A 8 -45.50 22.81 59.04
C LEU A 8 -45.25 21.30 59.09
N GLN A 9 -46.20 20.51 59.63
CA GLN A 9 -46.08 19.06 59.67
C GLN A 9 -46.14 18.42 58.28
N VAL A 10 -47.00 18.93 57.38
CA VAL A 10 -47.07 18.46 55.99
C VAL A 10 -45.80 18.83 55.21
N ALA A 11 -45.26 20.03 55.42
CA ALA A 11 -44.00 20.45 54.79
C ALA A 11 -42.79 19.62 55.26
N VAL A 12 -42.72 19.29 56.55
CA VAL A 12 -41.66 18.43 57.11
C VAL A 12 -41.79 16.99 56.60
N ALA A 13 -43.01 16.46 56.53
CA ALA A 13 -43.25 15.12 55.97
C ALA A 13 -42.85 15.05 54.49
N ALA A 14 -43.18 16.07 53.69
CA ALA A 14 -42.82 16.16 52.28
C ALA A 14 -41.29 16.29 52.07
N ALA A 15 -40.61 17.08 52.91
CA ALA A 15 -39.16 17.22 52.87
C ALA A 15 -38.44 15.90 53.22
N LEU A 16 -38.95 15.17 54.23
CA LEU A 16 -38.40 13.86 54.60
C LEU A 16 -38.64 12.80 53.50
N THR A 17 -39.80 12.80 52.85
CA THR A 17 -40.05 11.89 51.72
C THR A 17 -39.17 12.24 50.52
N ALA A 18 -38.98 13.52 50.20
CA ALA A 18 -38.06 13.96 49.15
C ALA A 18 -36.60 13.57 49.47
N TYR A 19 -36.16 13.71 50.72
CA TYR A 19 -34.82 13.30 51.15
C TYR A 19 -34.61 11.78 51.07
N ILE A 20 -35.61 10.99 51.45
CA ILE A 20 -35.57 9.52 51.34
C ILE A 20 -35.56 9.10 49.87
N LEU A 21 -36.35 9.74 49.01
CA LEU A 21 -36.34 9.49 47.56
C LEU A 21 -34.99 9.87 46.93
N CYS A 22 -34.42 11.03 47.28
CA CYS A 22 -33.10 11.44 46.80
C CYS A 22 -32.00 10.48 47.27
N THR A 23 -32.02 10.02 48.52
CA THR A 23 -31.01 9.07 49.03
C THR A 23 -31.15 7.68 48.41
N LEU A 24 -32.38 7.23 48.12
CA LEU A 24 -32.62 5.98 47.38
C LEU A 24 -32.21 6.09 45.89
N LEU A 25 -32.42 7.25 45.26
CA LEU A 25 -31.94 7.51 43.89
C LEU A 25 -30.41 7.58 43.84
N VAL A 26 -29.77 8.29 44.76
CA VAL A 26 -28.30 8.34 44.84
C VAL A 26 -27.69 6.97 45.15
N ARG A 27 -28.35 6.11 45.96
CA ARG A 27 -27.92 4.73 46.17
C ARG A 27 -28.16 3.79 44.99
N LYS A 28 -29.23 4.01 44.20
CA LYS A 28 -29.49 3.20 42.98
C LYS A 28 -28.64 3.62 41.78
N PHE A 29 -28.17 4.87 41.74
CA PHE A 29 -27.32 5.40 40.66
C PHE A 29 -25.84 5.54 41.06
N GLY A 30 -25.50 5.35 42.34
CA GLY A 30 -24.14 5.52 42.87
C GLY A 30 -23.12 4.46 42.46
N ASP A 31 -23.56 3.37 41.84
CA ASP A 31 -22.70 2.30 41.30
C ASP A 31 -22.59 2.30 39.77
N ILE A 32 -23.15 3.32 39.09
CA ILE A 32 -22.81 3.53 37.67
C ILE A 32 -21.54 4.37 37.63
N SER A 33 -20.40 3.68 37.49
CA SER A 33 -19.14 4.32 37.10
C SER A 33 -19.30 4.93 35.71
N TRP A 34 -19.84 6.14 35.65
CA TRP A 34 -19.56 7.06 34.56
C TRP A 34 -18.09 7.41 34.66
N SER A 35 -17.24 6.55 34.09
CA SER A 35 -15.97 7.03 33.56
C SER A 35 -16.39 7.85 32.34
N PRO A 36 -16.29 9.19 32.34
CA PRO A 36 -16.18 9.85 31.07
C PRO A 36 -14.86 9.32 30.55
N SER A 37 -14.90 8.43 29.56
CA SER A 37 -13.80 8.36 28.62
C SER A 37 -13.65 9.79 28.11
N LEU A 38 -12.68 10.50 28.67
CA LEU A 38 -12.13 11.68 28.03
C LEU A 38 -11.93 11.23 26.59
N PRO A 39 -12.53 11.90 25.58
CA PRO A 39 -12.17 11.60 24.22
C PRO A 39 -10.65 11.73 24.19
N ASP A 40 -10.00 10.70 23.67
CA ASP A 40 -8.56 10.63 23.45
C ASP A 40 -8.19 11.77 22.48
N LEU A 41 -8.14 12.99 23.03
CA LEU A 41 -7.84 14.26 22.36
C LEU A 41 -6.33 14.38 22.08
N SER A 42 -5.59 13.28 22.28
CA SER A 42 -4.17 13.17 21.99
C SER A 42 -3.85 12.24 20.82
N ARG A 43 -4.86 11.69 20.12
CA ARG A 43 -4.63 11.18 18.76
C ARG A 43 -4.22 12.35 17.89
N ASN A 44 -2.92 12.42 17.57
CA ASN A 44 -2.38 13.21 16.47
C ASN A 44 -3.06 12.75 15.17
N TYR A 45 -4.29 13.20 14.93
CA TYR A 45 -4.88 13.16 13.60
C TYR A 45 -4.04 14.12 12.78
N MET A 46 -3.08 13.57 12.03
CA MET A 46 -2.55 14.27 10.87
C MET A 46 -3.76 14.68 10.05
N ALA A 47 -4.00 15.99 9.97
CA ALA A 47 -5.18 16.51 9.30
C ALA A 47 -5.18 16.00 7.85
N ASP A 48 -6.31 15.47 7.38
CA ASP A 48 -6.43 14.85 6.06
C ASP A 48 -5.93 15.77 4.93
N SER A 49 -6.01 17.09 5.15
CA SER A 49 -5.45 18.12 4.28
C SER A 49 -3.97 17.93 3.91
N VAL A 50 -3.17 17.32 4.79
CA VAL A 50 -1.73 17.13 4.55
C VAL A 50 -1.49 16.07 3.46
N PHE A 51 -2.43 15.16 3.25
CA PHE A 51 -2.36 14.13 2.21
C PHE A 51 -3.05 14.54 0.90
N GLU A 52 -3.58 15.76 0.80
CA GLU A 52 -4.25 16.25 -0.41
C GLU A 52 -3.35 16.22 -1.67
N HIS A 53 -2.04 16.41 -1.52
CA HIS A 53 -1.12 16.34 -2.67
C HIS A 53 -1.09 14.95 -3.34
N ILE A 54 -1.48 13.88 -2.64
CA ILE A 54 -1.62 12.54 -3.25
C ILE A 54 -2.70 12.55 -4.35
N GLN A 55 -3.64 13.49 -4.30
CA GLN A 55 -4.69 13.64 -5.31
C GLN A 55 -4.22 14.27 -6.61
N ASN A 56 -2.99 14.80 -6.66
CA ASN A 56 -2.42 15.41 -7.86
C ASN A 56 -2.17 14.38 -8.98
N ASN A 57 -1.53 14.82 -10.07
CA ASN A 57 -1.22 13.96 -11.22
C ASN A 57 0.08 13.14 -11.09
N THR A 58 0.74 13.19 -9.93
CA THR A 58 1.96 12.45 -9.57
C THR A 58 1.79 11.59 -8.31
N LEU A 59 0.56 11.42 -7.83
CA LEU A 59 0.24 10.63 -6.63
C LEU A 59 1.01 11.09 -5.37
N GLY A 60 1.37 12.37 -5.30
CA GLY A 60 2.16 12.93 -4.20
C GLY A 60 3.68 12.66 -4.27
N PHE A 61 4.17 12.01 -5.34
CA PHE A 61 5.59 11.96 -5.65
C PHE A 61 6.00 13.18 -6.49
N GLU A 62 7.30 13.43 -6.63
CA GLU A 62 7.76 14.46 -7.57
C GLU A 62 7.63 13.99 -9.02
N HIS A 63 7.91 12.69 -9.27
CA HIS A 63 7.84 12.11 -10.61
C HIS A 63 7.31 10.68 -10.63
N ILE A 64 6.77 10.25 -11.78
CA ILE A 64 6.38 8.86 -12.00
C ILE A 64 6.97 8.36 -13.31
N TYR A 65 7.73 7.27 -13.25
CA TYR A 65 8.22 6.54 -14.41
C TYR A 65 7.47 5.22 -14.60
N ALA A 66 7.34 4.79 -15.84
CA ALA A 66 6.94 3.43 -16.20
C ALA A 66 7.98 2.82 -17.15
N ILE A 67 8.34 1.56 -16.94
CA ILE A 67 9.33 0.83 -17.74
C ILE A 67 8.60 -0.16 -18.65
N SER A 68 8.87 -0.09 -19.95
CA SER A 68 8.35 -1.04 -20.94
C SER A 68 9.32 -1.18 -22.10
N MET A 69 9.38 -2.35 -22.73
CA MET A 69 10.04 -2.47 -24.03
C MET A 69 9.40 -1.50 -25.04
N LYS A 70 10.21 -0.88 -25.90
CA LYS A 70 9.74 0.16 -26.82
C LYS A 70 8.65 -0.32 -27.78
N GLU A 71 8.74 -1.57 -28.21
CA GLU A 71 7.81 -2.23 -29.11
C GLU A 71 6.52 -2.73 -28.45
N ARG A 72 6.45 -2.75 -27.11
CA ARG A 72 5.26 -3.20 -26.36
C ARG A 72 4.21 -2.09 -26.28
N THR A 73 3.86 -1.56 -27.46
CA THR A 73 2.86 -0.50 -27.59
C THR A 73 1.51 -0.94 -27.02
N ASP A 74 1.20 -2.24 -27.09
CA ASP A 74 0.00 -2.82 -26.48
C ASP A 74 -0.07 -2.59 -24.96
N LYS A 75 1.04 -2.77 -24.25
CA LYS A 75 1.12 -2.52 -22.80
C LYS A 75 1.24 -1.03 -22.48
N ARG A 76 2.02 -0.28 -23.27
CA ARG A 76 2.16 1.18 -23.10
C ARG A 76 0.83 1.92 -23.26
N ASP A 77 0.06 1.57 -24.28
CA ASP A 77 -1.26 2.17 -24.53
C ASP A 77 -2.20 1.90 -23.36
N PHE A 78 -2.21 0.66 -22.85
CA PHE A 78 -3.11 0.27 -21.77
C PHE A 78 -2.72 0.93 -20.43
N LEU A 79 -1.45 0.89 -20.03
CA LEU A 79 -1.02 1.58 -18.80
C LEU A 79 -1.27 3.09 -18.88
N THR A 80 -1.01 3.70 -20.04
CA THR A 80 -1.25 5.14 -20.25
C THR A 80 -2.75 5.47 -20.10
N LEU A 81 -3.63 4.65 -20.68
CA LEU A 81 -5.08 4.82 -20.52
C LEU A 81 -5.53 4.61 -19.06
N ALA A 82 -5.01 3.58 -18.38
CA ALA A 82 -5.31 3.31 -16.98
C ALA A 82 -4.87 4.47 -16.08
N ALA A 83 -3.65 4.99 -16.25
CA ALA A 83 -3.14 6.14 -15.50
C ALA A 83 -4.01 7.40 -15.73
N SER A 84 -4.41 7.63 -16.99
CA SER A 84 -5.27 8.74 -17.37
C SER A 84 -6.63 8.72 -16.64
N VAL A 85 -7.32 7.57 -16.63
CA VAL A 85 -8.61 7.45 -15.92
C VAL A 85 -8.48 7.51 -14.40
N SER A 86 -7.32 7.14 -13.86
CA SER A 86 -6.98 7.29 -12.44
C SER A 86 -6.44 8.70 -12.09
N GLY A 87 -6.31 9.58 -13.08
CA GLY A 87 -5.95 10.98 -12.89
C GLY A 87 -4.49 11.21 -12.52
N PHE A 88 -3.57 10.39 -13.03
CA PHE A 88 -2.13 10.61 -12.93
C PHE A 88 -1.41 10.34 -14.25
N LYS A 89 -0.13 10.72 -14.33
CA LYS A 89 0.67 10.59 -15.56
C LYS A 89 1.94 9.80 -15.28
N VAL A 90 2.43 9.11 -16.29
CA VAL A 90 3.72 8.39 -16.26
C VAL A 90 4.60 8.89 -17.38
N GLU A 91 5.91 8.96 -17.13
CA GLU A 91 6.93 9.11 -18.16
C GLU A 91 7.49 7.73 -18.52
N TRP A 92 7.56 7.43 -19.81
CA TRP A 92 8.05 6.14 -20.27
C TRP A 92 9.57 6.10 -20.36
N LEU A 93 10.15 5.08 -19.73
CA LEU A 93 11.53 4.67 -19.94
C LEU A 93 11.56 3.37 -20.73
N ASP A 94 12.48 3.30 -21.70
CA ASP A 94 12.65 2.11 -22.51
C ASP A 94 13.31 0.99 -21.70
N GLY A 95 12.70 -0.19 -21.75
CA GLY A 95 13.31 -1.44 -21.31
C GLY A 95 14.55 -1.77 -22.15
N VAL A 96 15.36 -2.69 -21.65
CA VAL A 96 16.64 -3.06 -22.26
C VAL A 96 16.53 -4.46 -22.84
N ARG A 97 17.05 -4.69 -24.05
CA ARG A 97 17.18 -6.04 -24.59
C ARG A 97 18.47 -6.70 -24.09
N PRO A 98 18.50 -8.03 -23.96
CA PRO A 98 19.75 -8.77 -23.76
C PRO A 98 20.84 -8.41 -24.77
N ASP A 99 20.47 -8.25 -26.05
CA ASP A 99 21.42 -7.96 -27.13
C ASP A 99 22.02 -6.54 -27.06
N ASP A 100 21.38 -5.63 -26.32
CA ASP A 100 21.87 -4.27 -26.09
C ASP A 100 22.86 -4.19 -24.91
N LEU A 101 23.04 -5.29 -24.15
CA LEU A 101 23.99 -5.34 -23.04
C LEU A 101 25.42 -5.52 -23.54
N HIS A 102 26.21 -4.46 -23.42
CA HIS A 102 27.63 -4.53 -23.74
C HIS A 102 28.37 -5.38 -22.69
N PRO A 103 29.20 -6.38 -23.06
CA PRO A 103 29.87 -7.26 -22.09
C PRO A 103 30.74 -6.54 -21.06
N LYS A 104 31.34 -5.39 -21.43
CA LYS A 104 32.14 -4.54 -20.51
C LYS A 104 31.31 -3.72 -19.51
N ALA A 105 29.98 -3.69 -19.66
CA ALA A 105 29.07 -2.95 -18.78
C ALA A 105 28.31 -3.89 -17.83
N MET A 106 28.63 -5.18 -17.84
CA MET A 106 28.03 -6.16 -16.95
C MET A 106 28.48 -5.90 -15.51
N PRO A 107 27.57 -5.95 -14.53
CA PRO A 107 27.95 -5.77 -13.13
C PRO A 107 28.81 -6.93 -12.64
N ASP A 108 29.71 -6.63 -11.71
CA ASP A 108 30.52 -7.63 -11.03
C ASP A 108 29.65 -8.61 -10.23
N GLY A 109 30.14 -9.83 -10.01
CA GLY A 109 29.43 -10.86 -9.24
C GLY A 109 28.41 -11.69 -10.04
N LEU A 110 28.08 -11.29 -11.27
CA LEU A 110 27.16 -12.05 -12.11
C LEU A 110 27.74 -13.41 -12.50
N ASN A 111 26.94 -14.46 -12.31
CA ASN A 111 27.19 -15.76 -12.89
C ASN A 111 26.22 -15.99 -14.06
N PRO A 112 26.68 -15.94 -15.33
CA PRO A 112 25.83 -16.12 -16.50
C PRO A 112 25.13 -17.48 -16.58
N SER A 113 25.64 -18.48 -15.85
CA SER A 113 25.00 -19.80 -15.76
C SER A 113 23.80 -19.83 -14.81
N LEU A 114 23.69 -18.83 -13.92
CA LEU A 114 22.63 -18.74 -12.91
C LEU A 114 21.62 -17.63 -13.22
N VAL A 115 22.06 -16.53 -13.84
CA VAL A 115 21.22 -15.38 -14.14
C VAL A 115 21.03 -15.27 -15.66
N LYS A 116 19.78 -15.40 -16.11
CA LYS A 116 19.43 -15.30 -17.53
C LYS A 116 19.75 -13.89 -18.07
N PRO A 117 20.16 -13.74 -19.33
CA PRO A 117 20.39 -12.42 -19.94
C PRO A 117 19.19 -11.47 -19.85
N THR A 118 17.96 -11.97 -19.96
CA THR A 118 16.73 -11.18 -19.80
C THR A 118 16.55 -10.62 -18.40
N VAL A 119 17.00 -11.34 -17.37
CA VAL A 119 17.00 -10.87 -15.97
C VAL A 119 18.03 -9.76 -15.78
N VAL A 120 19.22 -9.87 -16.39
CA VAL A 120 20.21 -8.78 -16.36
C VAL A 120 19.70 -7.55 -17.11
N ALA A 121 18.99 -7.75 -18.22
CA ALA A 121 18.40 -6.66 -18.98
C ALA A 121 17.31 -5.93 -18.15
N CYS A 122 16.50 -6.68 -17.40
CA CYS A 122 15.57 -6.12 -16.41
C CYS A 122 16.32 -5.27 -15.37
N TRP A 123 17.36 -5.81 -14.72
CA TRP A 123 18.20 -5.02 -13.80
C TRP A 123 18.67 -3.71 -14.44
N ARG A 124 19.18 -3.76 -15.68
CA ARG A 124 19.70 -2.57 -16.37
C ARG A 124 18.62 -1.52 -16.59
N ALA A 125 17.40 -1.94 -16.95
CA ALA A 125 16.27 -1.04 -17.11
C ALA A 125 15.92 -0.32 -15.79
N HIS A 126 15.87 -1.05 -14.67
CA HIS A 126 15.64 -0.44 -13.35
C HIS A 126 16.77 0.49 -12.91
N MET A 127 18.03 0.12 -13.16
CA MET A 127 19.16 1.01 -12.89
C MET A 127 19.13 2.28 -13.76
N ASN A 128 18.63 2.21 -15.00
CA ASN A 128 18.42 3.39 -15.84
C ASN A 128 17.35 4.31 -15.24
N ALA A 129 16.25 3.77 -14.72
CA ALA A 129 15.23 4.56 -14.03
C ALA A 129 15.79 5.27 -12.79
N LEU A 130 16.55 4.56 -11.95
CA LEU A 130 17.19 5.14 -10.77
C LEU A 130 18.22 6.21 -11.13
N VAL A 131 19.03 5.99 -12.17
CA VAL A 131 19.97 7.01 -12.67
C VAL A 131 19.22 8.24 -13.17
N ASN A 132 18.07 8.08 -13.82
CA ASN A 132 17.23 9.21 -14.24
C ASN A 132 16.66 10.00 -13.04
N VAL A 133 16.30 9.34 -11.93
CA VAL A 133 15.93 10.04 -10.68
C VAL A 133 17.09 10.89 -10.18
N ILE A 134 18.31 10.34 -10.18
CA ILE A 134 19.51 11.04 -9.70
C ILE A 134 19.89 12.21 -10.61
N SER A 135 19.91 11.99 -11.93
CA SER A 135 20.40 12.99 -12.90
C SER A 135 19.46 14.18 -13.04
N ASN A 136 18.15 13.96 -12.90
CA ASN A 136 17.16 15.03 -12.91
C ASN A 136 17.00 15.71 -11.54
N GLY A 137 17.60 15.15 -10.48
CA GLY A 137 17.56 15.74 -9.14
C GLY A 137 16.21 15.61 -8.44
N TYR A 138 15.34 14.69 -8.87
CA TYR A 138 14.03 14.48 -8.26
C TYR A 138 14.14 13.97 -6.83
N SER A 139 13.42 14.60 -5.90
CA SER A 139 13.40 14.23 -4.48
C SER A 139 12.81 12.84 -4.26
N THR A 140 11.74 12.52 -4.98
CA THR A 140 11.04 11.23 -4.95
C THR A 140 10.56 10.83 -6.33
N ALA A 141 10.57 9.52 -6.62
CA ALA A 141 9.94 9.01 -7.83
C ALA A 141 9.30 7.64 -7.58
N LEU A 142 8.12 7.45 -8.16
CA LEU A 142 7.47 6.14 -8.28
C LEU A 142 7.87 5.52 -9.63
N ILE A 143 8.28 4.26 -9.63
CA ILE A 143 8.71 3.50 -10.80
C ILE A 143 7.79 2.29 -10.91
N MET A 144 7.16 2.11 -12.07
CA MET A 144 6.23 1.02 -12.36
C MET A 144 6.70 0.15 -13.53
N GLU A 145 6.30 -1.11 -13.53
CA GLU A 145 6.40 -2.00 -14.69
C GLU A 145 5.18 -1.85 -15.61
N ASP A 146 5.30 -2.24 -16.88
CA ASP A 146 4.25 -2.02 -17.89
C ASP A 146 3.01 -2.90 -17.72
N ASP A 147 3.11 -3.95 -16.94
CA ASP A 147 2.02 -4.83 -16.53
C ASP A 147 1.39 -4.40 -15.19
N ALA A 148 1.84 -3.30 -14.58
CA ALA A 148 1.28 -2.77 -13.35
C ALA A 148 -0.22 -2.41 -13.47
N ASP A 149 -0.96 -2.71 -12.41
CA ASP A 149 -2.37 -2.37 -12.25
C ASP A 149 -2.68 -2.07 -10.78
N TRP A 150 -3.77 -1.36 -10.54
CA TRP A 150 -4.16 -0.89 -9.21
C TRP A 150 -5.68 -0.85 -9.07
N ASP A 151 -6.12 -0.83 -7.82
CA ASP A 151 -7.52 -0.62 -7.49
C ASP A 151 -7.95 0.80 -7.88
N VAL A 152 -9.18 1.00 -8.35
CA VAL A 152 -9.65 2.34 -8.79
C VAL A 152 -9.58 3.41 -7.68
N ASN A 153 -9.41 2.97 -6.43
CA ASN A 153 -9.28 3.79 -5.23
C ASN A 153 -7.82 4.05 -4.83
N LEU A 154 -6.85 3.86 -5.73
CA LEU A 154 -5.41 3.97 -5.46
C LEU A 154 -5.02 5.23 -4.68
N LYS A 155 -5.57 6.41 -5.04
CA LYS A 155 -5.24 7.67 -4.36
C LYS A 155 -5.64 7.66 -2.88
N SER A 156 -6.80 7.10 -2.54
CA SER A 156 -7.25 6.96 -1.15
C SER A 156 -6.42 5.90 -0.40
N GLN A 157 -6.09 4.79 -1.06
CA GLN A 157 -5.20 3.77 -0.52
C GLN A 157 -3.81 4.33 -0.18
N LEU A 158 -3.25 5.14 -1.07
CA LEU A 158 -1.97 5.81 -0.88
C LEU A 158 -2.01 6.86 0.24
N GLY A 159 -3.14 7.55 0.42
CA GLY A 159 -3.35 8.43 1.56
C GLY A 159 -3.24 7.72 2.90
N GLU A 160 -3.91 6.57 3.05
CA GLU A 160 -3.77 5.76 4.26
C GLU A 160 -2.40 5.07 4.37
N PHE A 161 -1.76 4.75 3.24
CA PHE A 161 -0.38 4.29 3.24
C PHE A 161 0.57 5.32 3.85
N ALA A 162 0.46 6.58 3.41
CA ALA A 162 1.23 7.70 3.95
C ALA A 162 0.97 7.89 5.45
N ARG A 163 -0.30 7.84 5.87
CA ARG A 163 -0.67 7.92 7.30
C ARG A 163 -0.03 6.81 8.12
N GLY A 164 -0.08 5.57 7.63
CA GLY A 164 0.52 4.42 8.30
C GLY A 164 2.04 4.51 8.40
N LEU A 165 2.69 4.91 7.30
CA LEU A 165 4.13 5.15 7.25
C LEU A 165 4.57 6.16 8.31
N HIS A 166 3.90 7.32 8.38
CA HIS A 166 4.23 8.35 9.36
C HIS A 166 3.92 7.94 10.80
N SER A 167 2.84 7.17 11.02
CA SER A 167 2.50 6.64 12.35
C SER A 167 3.57 5.67 12.85
N LEU A 168 4.03 4.74 12.00
CA LEU A 168 5.10 3.80 12.32
C LEU A 168 6.44 4.50 12.58
N LYS A 169 6.73 5.57 11.83
CA LYS A 169 7.94 6.38 12.00
C LYS A 169 7.86 7.35 13.19
N GLY A 170 6.70 7.52 13.82
CA GLY A 170 6.50 8.53 14.87
C GLY A 170 6.70 9.96 14.37
N THR A 171 6.36 10.22 13.11
CA THR A 171 6.56 11.53 12.47
C THR A 171 5.66 12.57 13.13
N LYS A 172 6.23 13.71 13.55
CA LYS A 172 5.47 14.80 14.20
C LYS A 172 4.93 15.83 13.23
N PHE A 173 5.63 16.04 12.12
CA PHE A 173 5.31 17.04 11.11
C PHE A 173 5.44 16.41 9.73
N VAL A 174 4.38 16.49 8.94
CA VAL A 174 4.36 16.01 7.56
C VAL A 174 4.23 17.22 6.64
N SER A 175 5.10 17.28 5.64
CA SER A 175 5.03 18.29 4.60
C SER A 175 3.96 17.89 3.60
N GLN A 176 3.13 18.83 3.20
CA GLN A 176 2.13 18.58 2.17
C GLN A 176 2.81 18.25 0.84
N GLU A 177 3.94 18.88 0.53
CA GLU A 177 4.73 18.69 -0.70
C GLU A 177 5.42 17.32 -0.77
N ALA A 178 5.68 16.70 0.39
CA ALA A 178 6.24 15.36 0.51
C ALA A 178 5.36 14.51 1.44
N PRO A 179 4.17 14.09 0.99
CA PRO A 179 3.17 13.45 1.84
C PRO A 179 3.59 12.08 2.37
N TYR A 180 4.63 11.46 1.78
CA TYR A 180 5.24 10.22 2.28
C TYR A 180 6.54 10.48 3.09
N GLY A 181 6.96 11.74 3.24
CA GLY A 181 8.29 12.11 3.71
C GLY A 181 9.39 11.88 2.67
N ILE A 182 10.62 12.22 3.05
CA ILE A 182 11.86 11.98 2.27
C ILE A 182 12.93 11.25 3.10
N ASP A 183 12.52 10.71 4.25
CA ASP A 183 13.36 10.06 5.25
C ASP A 183 13.22 8.53 5.23
N TRP A 184 12.94 7.99 4.05
CA TRP A 184 12.95 6.57 3.68
C TRP A 184 13.82 6.38 2.42
N ASP A 185 14.23 5.15 2.13
CA ASP A 185 15.04 4.86 0.93
C ASP A 185 14.19 4.21 -0.18
N LEU A 186 13.33 3.24 0.16
CA LEU A 186 12.44 2.58 -0.80
C LEU A 186 11.04 2.33 -0.22
N LEU A 187 10.00 2.55 -1.02
CA LEU A 187 8.64 2.10 -0.73
C LEU A 187 8.27 0.99 -1.69
N TRP A 188 8.05 -0.22 -1.19
CA TRP A 188 7.71 -1.40 -1.99
C TRP A 188 6.19 -1.48 -2.20
N ILE A 189 5.63 -0.52 -2.94
CA ILE A 189 4.17 -0.31 -3.08
C ILE A 189 3.46 -1.50 -3.74
N GLY A 190 4.15 -2.20 -4.64
CA GLY A 190 3.64 -3.30 -5.45
C GLY A 190 4.69 -4.33 -5.83
N GLY A 191 4.31 -5.60 -5.67
CA GLY A 191 5.15 -6.76 -5.99
C GLY A 191 4.39 -8.08 -5.83
N CYS A 192 5.14 -9.18 -5.78
CA CYS A 192 4.67 -10.51 -5.49
C CYS A 192 4.75 -10.84 -4.00
N ALA A 193 5.66 -10.20 -3.26
CA ALA A 193 5.77 -10.38 -1.83
C ALA A 193 6.40 -9.18 -1.14
N SER A 194 6.08 -9.05 0.14
CA SER A 194 6.77 -8.20 1.08
C SER A 194 6.71 -8.85 2.46
N GLY A 195 7.72 -8.61 3.29
CA GLY A 195 7.75 -9.17 4.64
C GLY A 195 8.58 -8.34 5.61
N PRO A 196 8.21 -8.33 6.89
CA PRO A 196 8.95 -7.63 7.93
C PRO A 196 10.13 -8.46 8.44
N ASN A 197 10.88 -7.91 9.40
CA ASN A 197 11.79 -8.70 10.22
C ASN A 197 11.01 -9.81 10.96
N ALA A 198 11.67 -10.94 11.23
CA ALA A 198 11.07 -12.05 11.98
C ALA A 198 10.57 -11.65 13.39
N ASN A 199 11.17 -10.63 14.00
CA ASN A 199 10.83 -10.10 15.33
C ASN A 199 10.06 -8.77 15.28
N GLU A 200 9.54 -8.37 14.11
CA GLU A 200 8.74 -7.15 14.00
C GLU A 200 7.43 -7.31 14.78
N THR A 201 7.10 -6.28 15.57
CA THR A 201 5.85 -6.23 16.34
C THR A 201 4.98 -5.02 15.97
N SER A 202 5.59 -4.01 15.33
CA SER A 202 4.94 -2.75 14.98
C SER A 202 4.37 -2.80 13.57
N PHE A 203 3.04 -2.74 13.46
CA PHE A 203 2.30 -2.73 12.21
C PHE A 203 1.26 -1.64 12.24
N TYR A 204 0.99 -1.01 11.10
CA TYR A 204 -0.20 -0.20 10.94
C TYR A 204 -1.25 -1.05 10.22
N ALA A 205 -2.37 -1.32 10.88
CA ALA A 205 -3.42 -2.19 10.40
C ALA A 205 -4.63 -1.37 9.94
N ILE A 206 -5.15 -1.69 8.75
CA ILE A 206 -6.35 -1.12 8.14
C ILE A 206 -7.37 -2.26 8.05
N PRO A 207 -8.17 -2.49 9.10
CA PRO A 207 -9.13 -3.59 9.11
C PRO A 207 -10.35 -3.27 8.25
N MET A 208 -11.05 -4.33 7.83
CA MET A 208 -12.25 -4.25 7.00
C MET A 208 -12.03 -3.44 5.71
N ASP A 209 -10.84 -3.58 5.12
CA ASP A 209 -10.49 -2.94 3.85
C ASP A 209 -11.25 -3.61 2.68
N PRO A 210 -12.21 -2.92 2.04
CA PRO A 210 -12.99 -3.45 0.91
C PRO A 210 -12.15 -3.77 -0.33
N THR A 211 -10.90 -3.30 -0.39
CA THR A 211 -9.95 -3.54 -1.48
C THR A 211 -8.96 -4.66 -1.17
N VAL A 212 -9.08 -5.32 -0.02
CA VAL A 212 -8.27 -6.49 0.32
C VAL A 212 -8.91 -7.76 -0.25
N PRO A 213 -8.20 -8.47 -1.16
CA PRO A 213 -8.62 -9.81 -1.58
C PRO A 213 -8.56 -10.79 -0.42
N ARG A 214 -9.46 -11.78 -0.39
CA ARG A 214 -9.29 -12.95 0.48
C ARG A 214 -7.98 -13.68 0.18
N ALA A 215 -7.38 -14.30 1.19
CA ALA A 215 -6.07 -14.93 1.09
C ALA A 215 -6.01 -16.00 -0.01
N HIS A 216 -7.08 -16.76 -0.25
CA HIS A 216 -7.11 -17.79 -1.29
C HIS A 216 -7.16 -17.24 -2.74
N HIS A 217 -7.48 -15.96 -2.92
CA HIS A 217 -7.39 -15.28 -4.23
C HIS A 217 -6.04 -14.63 -4.48
N ARG A 218 -5.16 -14.60 -3.47
CA ARG A 218 -3.87 -13.93 -3.59
C ARG A 218 -2.89 -14.86 -4.27
N ALA A 219 -2.18 -14.28 -5.25
CA ALA A 219 -0.95 -14.87 -5.78
C ALA A 219 0.29 -14.32 -5.04
N THR A 220 0.12 -13.33 -4.17
CA THR A 220 1.19 -12.79 -3.32
C THR A 220 1.37 -13.55 -2.02
N TRP A 221 2.58 -13.52 -1.47
CA TRP A 221 2.93 -14.10 -0.16
C TRP A 221 3.67 -13.10 0.75
N GLY A 222 3.81 -13.45 2.03
CA GLY A 222 4.43 -12.58 3.04
C GLY A 222 3.42 -11.97 4.00
N GLY A 223 3.56 -10.69 4.33
CA GLY A 223 2.74 -10.00 5.32
C GLY A 223 3.20 -10.19 6.77
N PRO A 224 2.33 -9.92 7.77
CA PRO A 224 2.66 -10.07 9.18
C PRO A 224 3.14 -11.48 9.55
N THR A 225 4.04 -11.55 10.52
CA THR A 225 4.60 -12.83 10.97
C THR A 225 3.51 -13.74 11.57
N HIS A 226 3.73 -15.05 11.53
CA HIS A 226 2.79 -15.99 12.13
C HIS A 226 2.54 -15.72 13.61
N GLN A 227 3.59 -15.36 14.36
CA GLN A 227 3.48 -15.01 15.77
C GLN A 227 2.60 -13.76 15.98
N TRP A 228 2.81 -12.73 15.17
CA TRP A 228 2.01 -11.50 15.22
C TRP A 228 0.52 -11.80 14.96
N LYS A 229 0.24 -12.63 13.94
CA LYS A 229 -1.15 -13.03 13.61
C LYS A 229 -1.83 -13.81 14.73
N GLN A 230 -1.09 -14.61 15.48
CA GLN A 230 -1.62 -15.32 16.65
C GLN A 230 -1.93 -14.38 17.82
N GLN A 231 -1.16 -13.31 17.95
CA GLN A 231 -1.37 -12.28 18.98
C GLN A 231 -2.58 -11.39 18.68
N TYR A 232 -2.84 -11.12 17.39
CA TYR A 232 -3.90 -10.22 16.92
C TYR A 232 -4.90 -10.94 15.99
N PRO A 233 -5.60 -11.99 16.46
CA PRO A 233 -6.50 -12.79 15.62
C PRO A 233 -7.72 -12.02 15.09
N GLU A 234 -8.08 -10.89 15.72
CA GLU A 234 -9.14 -10.00 15.28
C GLU A 234 -8.79 -9.21 13.99
N LEU A 235 -7.49 -9.07 13.70
CA LEU A 235 -6.97 -8.44 12.48
C LEU A 235 -6.76 -9.50 11.40
N ALA A 236 -7.87 -10.09 10.96
CA ALA A 236 -7.87 -11.19 10.00
C ALA A 236 -7.19 -10.80 8.69
N GLU A 237 -6.31 -11.67 8.18
CA GLU A 237 -5.61 -11.43 6.92
C GLU A 237 -6.58 -11.19 5.76
N ASP A 238 -7.71 -11.88 5.72
CA ASP A 238 -8.72 -11.81 4.65
C ASP A 238 -9.35 -10.42 4.45
N SER A 239 -9.31 -9.55 5.46
CA SER A 239 -9.98 -8.24 5.44
C SER A 239 -9.09 -7.08 5.91
N THR A 240 -7.83 -7.34 6.23
CA THR A 240 -6.93 -6.33 6.79
C THR A 240 -5.76 -6.07 5.85
N ARG A 241 -5.48 -4.79 5.60
CA ARG A 241 -4.23 -4.35 4.97
C ARG A 241 -3.27 -3.88 6.05
N PHE A 242 -2.02 -4.29 5.93
CA PHE A 242 -0.96 -3.98 6.87
C PHE A 242 0.07 -3.08 6.20
N ILE A 243 0.73 -2.24 6.99
CA ILE A 243 1.92 -1.49 6.59
C ILE A 243 2.96 -1.74 7.66
N TYR A 244 4.20 -1.95 7.24
CA TYR A 244 5.31 -2.28 8.14
C TYR A 244 6.65 -1.97 7.48
N ARG A 245 7.71 -2.00 8.30
CA ARG A 245 9.08 -1.92 7.80
C ARG A 245 9.43 -3.20 7.07
N ALA A 246 9.75 -3.08 5.79
CA ALA A 246 10.05 -4.22 4.95
C ALA A 246 11.53 -4.62 5.07
N GLU A 247 11.78 -5.91 5.27
CA GLU A 247 13.10 -6.55 5.16
C GLU A 247 13.10 -7.66 4.11
N MET A 248 12.00 -7.80 3.38
CA MET A 248 11.86 -8.70 2.25
C MET A 248 10.92 -8.05 1.22
N GLY A 249 11.26 -8.22 -0.05
CA GLY A 249 10.42 -7.91 -1.21
C GLY A 249 10.66 -8.90 -2.34
N CYS A 250 9.70 -9.05 -3.25
CA CYS A 250 9.83 -9.83 -4.49
C CYS A 250 8.92 -9.23 -5.57
N CYS A 251 9.38 -9.20 -6.82
CA CYS A 251 8.80 -8.45 -7.95
C CYS A 251 8.71 -6.93 -7.70
N MET A 252 8.62 -6.13 -8.77
CA MET A 252 8.70 -4.68 -8.67
C MET A 252 7.63 -3.97 -9.50
N PHE A 253 6.39 -4.51 -9.51
CA PHE A 253 5.27 -3.94 -10.25
C PHE A 253 5.11 -2.43 -10.01
N GLY A 254 5.37 -1.99 -8.77
CA GLY A 254 5.55 -0.57 -8.48
C GLY A 254 6.36 -0.34 -7.20
N TYR A 255 7.41 0.45 -7.26
CA TYR A 255 8.18 0.86 -6.09
C TYR A 255 8.57 2.33 -6.19
N ALA A 256 8.68 3.01 -5.06
CA ALA A 256 9.15 4.39 -5.01
C ALA A 256 10.54 4.48 -4.36
N VAL A 257 11.30 5.50 -4.73
CA VAL A 257 12.62 5.82 -4.18
C VAL A 257 12.72 7.30 -3.86
N THR A 258 13.45 7.65 -2.80
CA THR A 258 14.00 9.01 -2.66
C THR A 258 15.28 9.13 -3.50
N THR A 259 15.76 10.35 -3.78
CA THR A 259 17.08 10.52 -4.44
C THR A 259 18.19 9.82 -3.65
N LYS A 260 18.10 9.85 -2.31
CA LYS A 260 19.04 9.18 -1.40
C LYS A 260 18.96 7.66 -1.56
N GLY A 261 17.75 7.11 -1.58
CA GLY A 261 17.50 5.69 -1.82
C GLY A 261 18.03 5.25 -3.19
N ALA A 262 17.74 6.01 -4.24
CA ALA A 262 18.24 5.74 -5.59
C ALA A 262 19.78 5.66 -5.64
N ARG A 263 20.48 6.61 -4.98
CA ARG A 263 21.95 6.59 -4.89
C ARG A 263 22.48 5.36 -4.17
N LYS A 264 21.86 4.96 -3.05
CA LYS A 264 22.24 3.74 -2.32
C LYS A 264 22.06 2.48 -3.17
N ILE A 265 20.92 2.37 -3.86
CA ILE A 265 20.61 1.22 -4.70
C ILE A 265 21.56 1.14 -5.89
N VAL A 266 21.80 2.26 -6.61
CA VAL A 266 22.72 2.29 -7.74
C VAL A 266 24.15 1.95 -7.29
N SER A 267 24.59 2.47 -6.14
CA SER A 267 25.89 2.08 -5.56
C SER A 267 25.96 0.57 -5.34
N ALA A 268 24.99 0.01 -4.63
CA ALA A 268 25.01 -1.40 -4.26
C ALA A 268 24.84 -2.37 -5.43
N LEU A 269 24.01 -2.02 -6.43
CA LEU A 269 23.60 -2.93 -7.49
C LEU A 269 24.29 -2.67 -8.84
N SER A 270 24.94 -1.52 -9.03
CA SER A 270 25.71 -1.22 -10.24
C SER A 270 27.21 -1.03 -10.01
N ILE A 271 27.61 -0.56 -8.83
CA ILE A 271 29.03 -0.29 -8.55
C ILE A 271 29.64 -1.44 -7.75
N ASP A 272 28.94 -1.94 -6.74
CA ASP A 272 29.47 -3.00 -5.88
C ASP A 272 29.37 -4.37 -6.56
N HIS A 273 28.16 -4.92 -6.71
CA HIS A 273 27.93 -6.19 -7.42
C HIS A 273 26.44 -6.49 -7.62
N LEU A 274 26.15 -7.34 -8.60
CA LEU A 274 24.87 -8.01 -8.81
C LEU A 274 25.11 -9.50 -9.03
N ASP A 275 24.53 -10.33 -8.19
CA ASP A 275 24.72 -11.79 -8.19
C ASP A 275 23.42 -12.57 -8.39
N LYS A 276 22.29 -11.87 -8.51
CA LYS A 276 20.92 -12.41 -8.58
C LYS A 276 19.95 -11.42 -9.25
N PRO A 277 18.67 -11.79 -9.46
CA PRO A 277 17.64 -10.85 -9.93
C PRO A 277 17.60 -9.56 -9.10
N VAL A 278 17.25 -8.45 -9.74
CA VAL A 278 17.30 -7.11 -9.12
C VAL A 278 16.34 -6.97 -7.93
N ASP A 279 15.19 -7.63 -7.97
CA ASP A 279 14.23 -7.66 -6.85
C ASP A 279 14.79 -8.42 -5.65
N ASP A 280 15.40 -9.59 -5.87
CA ASP A 280 16.09 -10.33 -4.79
C ASP A 280 17.24 -9.52 -4.19
N ALA A 281 18.03 -8.84 -5.02
CA ALA A 281 19.13 -8.00 -4.54
C ALA A 281 18.64 -6.76 -3.76
N LEU A 282 17.51 -6.17 -4.17
CA LEU A 282 16.83 -5.10 -3.42
C LEU A 282 16.25 -5.62 -2.11
N SER A 283 15.68 -6.82 -2.10
CA SER A 283 15.19 -7.51 -0.89
C SER A 283 16.30 -7.65 0.14
N GLU A 284 17.49 -8.08 -0.28
CA GLU A 284 18.68 -8.16 0.57
C GLU A 284 19.17 -6.78 1.07
N LEU A 285 19.06 -5.73 0.25
CA LEU A 285 19.33 -4.36 0.70
C LEU A 285 18.36 -3.91 1.78
N CYS A 286 17.07 -4.21 1.65
CA CYS A 286 16.07 -3.92 2.68
C CYS A 286 16.36 -4.69 3.98
N ALA A 287 16.77 -5.96 3.87
CA ALA A 287 17.15 -6.79 5.01
C ALA A 287 18.46 -6.36 5.67
N GLY A 288 19.41 -5.84 4.89
CA GLY A 288 20.82 -5.78 5.29
C GLY A 288 21.47 -7.17 5.34
N ALA A 289 21.09 -8.05 4.42
CA ALA A 289 21.54 -9.44 4.36
C ALA A 289 22.68 -9.65 3.36
N ASN A 290 23.37 -10.79 3.46
CA ASN A 290 24.36 -11.25 2.48
C ASN A 290 25.45 -10.21 2.14
N GLY A 291 25.89 -9.46 3.15
CA GLY A 291 26.95 -8.46 3.02
C GLY A 291 26.50 -7.12 2.42
N ARG A 292 25.21 -6.95 2.11
CA ARG A 292 24.66 -5.68 1.61
C ARG A 292 24.33 -4.73 2.75
N HIS A 293 24.58 -3.43 2.55
CA HIS A 293 24.25 -2.40 3.53
C HIS A 293 22.74 -2.20 3.62
N LYS A 294 22.21 -2.22 4.84
CA LYS A 294 20.77 -2.07 5.08
C LYS A 294 20.25 -0.69 4.67
N ILE A 295 19.19 -0.66 3.87
CA ILE A 295 18.44 0.56 3.54
C ILE A 295 17.07 0.55 4.23
N GLU A 296 16.42 1.70 4.29
CA GLU A 296 15.11 1.83 4.92
C GLU A 296 13.98 1.58 3.92
N CYS A 297 13.35 0.42 4.03
CA CYS A 297 12.23 0.00 3.19
C CYS A 297 10.91 -0.10 3.97
N TRP A 298 9.80 0.26 3.32
CA TRP A 298 8.44 0.11 3.84
C TRP A 298 7.53 -0.49 2.79
N ALA A 299 6.57 -1.31 3.20
CA ALA A 299 5.65 -1.96 2.27
C ALA A 299 4.24 -2.08 2.86
N PRO A 300 3.20 -1.98 2.01
CA PRO A 300 1.88 -2.50 2.33
C PRO A 300 1.83 -4.02 2.10
N PHE A 301 0.92 -4.70 2.79
CA PHE A 301 0.50 -6.07 2.45
C PHE A 301 -0.98 -6.31 2.77
N PRO A 302 -1.81 -6.80 1.83
CA PRO A 302 -1.49 -7.00 0.42
C PRO A 302 -1.03 -5.72 -0.28
N ASN A 303 -0.45 -5.89 -1.46
CA ASN A 303 0.11 -4.79 -2.22
C ASN A 303 -0.98 -3.81 -2.72
N LEU A 304 -0.59 -2.55 -2.97
CA LEU A 304 -1.48 -1.54 -3.55
C LEU A 304 -1.41 -1.53 -5.08
N ILE A 305 -0.26 -1.92 -5.63
CA ILE A 305 -0.05 -2.15 -7.05
C ILE A 305 0.19 -3.65 -7.26
N GLY A 306 -0.58 -4.24 -8.16
CA GLY A 306 -0.44 -5.61 -8.63
C GLY A 306 -0.01 -5.67 -10.09
N THR A 307 -0.12 -6.86 -10.69
CA THR A 307 0.10 -7.08 -12.12
C THR A 307 -1.22 -7.44 -12.80
N TYR A 308 -1.32 -7.06 -14.07
CA TYR A 308 -2.42 -7.38 -14.96
C TYR A 308 -1.91 -8.12 -16.19
N ARG A 309 -2.63 -9.18 -16.56
CA ARG A 309 -2.43 -9.93 -17.78
C ARG A 309 -3.71 -9.96 -18.59
N LYS A 310 -3.60 -9.52 -19.85
CA LYS A 310 -4.70 -9.55 -20.80
C LYS A 310 -5.06 -10.99 -21.14
N ALA A 311 -6.35 -11.28 -21.33
CA ALA A 311 -6.79 -12.56 -21.87
C ALA A 311 -6.09 -12.87 -23.20
N GLY A 312 -5.62 -14.11 -23.37
CA GLY A 312 -4.93 -14.54 -24.59
C GLY A 312 -3.75 -15.46 -24.32
N SER A 313 -2.81 -15.45 -25.26
CA SER A 313 -1.61 -16.29 -25.20
C SER A 313 -0.65 -15.82 -24.10
N ALA A 314 -0.20 -16.75 -23.25
CA ALA A 314 0.73 -16.51 -22.16
C ALA A 314 2.11 -16.00 -22.63
N SER A 315 2.45 -16.22 -23.91
CA SER A 315 3.66 -15.66 -24.55
C SER A 315 3.73 -14.13 -24.50
N ARG A 316 2.62 -13.44 -24.23
CA ARG A 316 2.55 -11.98 -24.16
C ARG A 316 2.74 -11.42 -22.74
N ASP A 317 2.80 -12.27 -21.73
CA ASP A 317 2.79 -11.86 -20.33
C ASP A 317 4.09 -11.18 -19.91
N SER A 318 5.22 -11.77 -20.28
CA SER A 318 6.54 -11.38 -19.80
C SER A 318 7.55 -11.32 -20.95
N ASP A 319 8.39 -10.29 -20.95
CA ASP A 319 9.58 -10.20 -21.81
C ASP A 319 10.84 -10.77 -21.11
N ILE A 320 10.69 -11.25 -19.86
CA ILE A 320 11.76 -11.91 -19.09
C ILE A 320 11.72 -13.43 -19.28
N GLU A 321 10.51 -14.00 -19.24
CA GLU A 321 10.27 -15.44 -19.31
C GLU A 321 9.88 -15.92 -20.70
N SER A 322 10.26 -17.15 -21.04
CA SER A 322 9.90 -17.80 -22.31
C SER A 322 8.63 -18.64 -22.13
N ASN A 323 7.48 -17.98 -22.14
CA ASN A 323 6.18 -18.64 -21.97
C ASN A 323 5.72 -19.34 -23.26
N ASN A 324 4.93 -20.41 -23.11
CA ASN A 324 4.41 -21.17 -24.24
C ASN A 324 3.32 -20.38 -24.99
N ALA A 325 3.52 -20.14 -26.28
CA ALA A 325 2.54 -19.44 -27.11
C ALA A 325 1.21 -20.19 -27.29
N ALA A 326 1.23 -21.52 -27.12
CA ALA A 326 0.03 -22.34 -27.17
C ALA A 326 -0.77 -22.35 -25.86
N GLU A 327 -0.20 -21.84 -24.77
CA GLU A 327 -0.92 -21.69 -23.50
C GLU A 327 -1.74 -20.41 -23.52
N PHE A 328 -3.02 -20.54 -23.18
CA PHE A 328 -3.98 -19.43 -23.14
C PHE A 328 -4.62 -19.35 -21.76
N HIS A 329 -4.85 -18.12 -21.30
CA HIS A 329 -5.55 -17.87 -20.05
C HIS A 329 -6.58 -16.74 -20.21
N GLU A 330 -7.55 -16.74 -19.31
CA GLU A 330 -8.50 -15.64 -19.12
C GLU A 330 -7.78 -14.38 -18.61
N GLU A 331 -8.45 -13.25 -18.64
CA GLU A 331 -7.92 -12.02 -18.06
C GLU A 331 -7.62 -12.17 -16.55
N LEU A 332 -6.42 -11.75 -16.14
CA LEU A 332 -5.97 -11.81 -14.75
C LEU A 332 -5.61 -10.42 -14.24
N ALA A 333 -6.09 -10.06 -13.06
CA ALA A 333 -5.58 -8.94 -12.28
C ALA A 333 -5.24 -9.47 -10.88
N TRP A 334 -3.97 -9.54 -10.52
CA TRP A 334 -3.59 -10.18 -9.26
C TRP A 334 -3.70 -9.23 -8.08
N ASN A 335 -4.27 -9.72 -6.98
CA ASN A 335 -4.36 -9.06 -5.68
C ASN A 335 -5.21 -7.78 -5.61
N MET A 336 -6.01 -7.47 -6.63
CA MET A 336 -6.85 -6.25 -6.70
C MET A 336 -8.34 -6.59 -6.64
N VAL A 337 -9.17 -5.92 -5.84
CA VAL A 337 -10.62 -6.17 -5.85
C VAL A 337 -11.27 -5.49 -7.04
N TYR A 338 -11.06 -4.19 -7.17
CA TYR A 338 -11.63 -3.33 -8.21
C TYR A 338 -10.53 -2.87 -9.16
N SER A 339 -9.93 -3.82 -9.88
CA SER A 339 -8.88 -3.53 -10.87
C SER A 339 -9.30 -2.43 -11.85
N THR A 340 -8.43 -1.44 -12.02
CA THR A 340 -8.61 -0.34 -12.96
C THR A 340 -8.65 -0.86 -14.38
N ARG A 341 -7.70 -1.72 -14.78
CA ARG A 341 -7.65 -2.30 -16.12
C ARG A 341 -8.87 -3.17 -16.45
N ARG A 342 -9.36 -3.97 -15.50
CA ARG A 342 -10.59 -4.77 -15.71
C ARG A 342 -11.85 -3.91 -15.81
N ASN A 343 -11.85 -2.73 -15.20
CA ASN A 343 -12.97 -1.77 -15.27
C ASN A 343 -12.76 -0.68 -16.33
N ILE A 344 -11.73 -0.78 -17.20
CA ILE A 344 -11.29 0.32 -18.05
C ILE A 344 -12.38 0.85 -18.99
N HIS A 345 -13.19 -0.02 -19.59
CA HIS A 345 -14.24 0.38 -20.52
C HIS A 345 -15.33 1.21 -19.83
N GLN A 346 -15.70 0.82 -18.61
CA GLN A 346 -16.68 1.52 -17.80
C GLN A 346 -16.15 2.89 -17.35
N LEU A 347 -14.89 2.95 -16.93
CA LEU A 347 -14.22 4.18 -16.50
C LEU A 347 -14.08 5.19 -17.66
N VAL A 348 -13.66 4.72 -18.84
CA VAL A 348 -13.54 5.57 -20.05
C VAL A 348 -14.91 6.08 -20.51
N ALA A 349 -15.97 5.28 -20.35
CA ALA A 349 -17.33 5.72 -20.65
C ALA A 349 -17.90 6.74 -19.63
N GLY A 350 -17.13 7.13 -18.60
CA GLY A 350 -17.60 8.02 -17.54
C GLY A 350 -18.53 7.35 -16.53
N GLY A 351 -18.55 6.02 -16.51
CA GLY A 351 -19.39 5.24 -15.62
C GLY A 351 -18.91 5.29 -14.17
N GLU A 352 -19.83 5.45 -13.23
CA GLU A 352 -19.50 5.65 -11.80
C GLU A 352 -19.42 4.35 -11.00
N THR A 353 -20.08 3.31 -11.49
CA THR A 353 -20.06 1.98 -10.89
C THR A 353 -18.89 1.18 -11.43
N VAL A 354 -18.08 0.60 -10.56
CA VAL A 354 -17.04 -0.38 -10.90
C VAL A 354 -17.37 -1.71 -10.24
N TYR A 355 -16.81 -2.78 -10.76
CA TYR A 355 -17.13 -4.14 -10.35
C TYR A 355 -15.91 -4.83 -9.74
N SER A 356 -16.17 -5.56 -8.67
CA SER A 356 -15.21 -6.52 -8.13
C SER A 356 -14.96 -7.60 -9.17
N GLN A 357 -13.74 -8.12 -9.26
CA GLN A 357 -13.49 -9.31 -10.04
C GLN A 357 -14.04 -10.60 -9.39
N TRP A 358 -14.29 -10.58 -8.08
CA TRP A 358 -14.86 -11.71 -7.34
C TRP A 358 -16.37 -11.53 -7.13
N LYS A 359 -17.11 -11.38 -8.24
CA LYS A 359 -18.56 -11.09 -8.26
C LYS A 359 -19.44 -12.13 -7.57
N ASN A 360 -18.91 -13.32 -7.31
CA ASN A 360 -19.65 -14.43 -6.74
C ASN A 360 -19.43 -14.58 -5.23
N GLU A 361 -18.60 -13.72 -4.62
CA GLU A 361 -18.35 -13.76 -3.18
C GLU A 361 -19.12 -12.65 -2.46
N ASP A 362 -19.76 -13.04 -1.36
CA ASP A 362 -20.43 -12.13 -0.44
C ASP A 362 -19.63 -12.12 0.87
N VAL A 363 -18.93 -11.02 1.11
CA VAL A 363 -18.15 -10.78 2.33
C VAL A 363 -18.60 -9.48 3.00
N PRO A 364 -18.57 -9.37 4.33
CA PRO A 364 -19.11 -8.19 5.01
C PRO A 364 -18.26 -6.92 4.83
N TRP A 365 -17.01 -7.02 4.38
CA TRP A 365 -16.12 -5.87 4.20
C TRP A 365 -16.01 -5.37 2.76
N SER A 366 -16.48 -6.11 1.75
CA SER A 366 -16.31 -5.75 0.33
C SER A 366 -17.58 -6.02 -0.48
N SER A 367 -17.90 -5.12 -1.41
CA SER A 367 -19.12 -5.19 -2.23
C SER A 367 -18.82 -5.68 -3.65
N LYS A 368 -19.76 -6.40 -4.27
CA LYS A 368 -19.64 -6.87 -5.68
C LYS A 368 -19.51 -5.73 -6.70
N ALA A 369 -20.06 -4.57 -6.37
CA ALA A 369 -19.91 -3.34 -7.11
C ALA A 369 -19.88 -2.16 -6.14
N ILE A 370 -19.14 -1.12 -6.51
CA ILE A 370 -19.08 0.13 -5.75
C ILE A 370 -19.25 1.31 -6.69
N LYS A 371 -19.77 2.42 -6.17
CA LYS A 371 -19.63 3.71 -6.83
C LYS A 371 -18.28 4.31 -6.44
N HIS A 372 -17.31 4.29 -7.34
CA HIS A 372 -15.93 4.58 -6.98
C HIS A 372 -15.69 6.03 -6.51
N LYS A 373 -16.53 6.98 -6.92
CA LYS A 373 -16.45 8.39 -6.46
C LYS A 373 -17.05 8.62 -5.07
N GLU A 374 -17.93 7.74 -4.62
CA GLU A 374 -18.57 7.80 -3.30
C GLU A 374 -17.85 6.90 -2.30
N PHE A 375 -16.81 6.20 -2.75
CA PHE A 375 -16.11 5.20 -1.96
C PHE A 375 -15.24 5.87 -0.88
N ALA A 376 -15.53 5.55 0.38
CA ALA A 376 -14.75 5.97 1.53
C ALA A 376 -13.80 4.83 1.92
N TYR A 377 -12.50 5.10 1.87
CA TYR A 377 -11.49 4.13 2.27
C TYR A 377 -11.33 4.11 3.80
N PRO A 378 -11.26 2.93 4.45
CA PRO A 378 -11.20 2.86 5.91
C PRO A 378 -9.87 3.36 6.47
N THR A 379 -9.91 3.94 7.66
CA THR A 379 -8.73 4.40 8.39
C THR A 379 -8.11 3.27 9.20
N GLY A 380 -6.78 3.20 9.20
CA GLY A 380 -6.04 2.25 10.03
C GLY A 380 -5.63 2.77 11.41
N TYR A 381 -4.86 1.97 12.13
CA TYR A 381 -4.24 2.35 13.39
C TYR A 381 -2.95 1.57 13.64
N LEU A 382 -2.07 2.15 14.46
CA LEU A 382 -0.83 1.52 14.90
C LEU A 382 -1.11 0.41 15.92
N VAL A 383 -0.46 -0.73 15.73
CA VAL A 383 -0.47 -1.92 16.59
C VAL A 383 0.97 -2.27 16.91
N ASN A 384 1.32 -2.40 18.19
CA ASN A 384 2.71 -2.55 18.67
C ASN A 384 2.96 -3.86 19.42
#